data_AF-A0A3P9PF69-F1
#
_entry.id   AF-A0A3P9PF69-F1
#
_cell.length_a   1.000
_cell.length_b   1.000
_cell.length_c   1.000
_cell.angle_alpha   90.00
_cell.angle_beta   90.00
_cell.angle_gamma   90.00
#
_symmetry.space_group_name_H-M   'P 1'
#
loop_
_entity.id
_entity.type
_entity.pdbx_description
1 polymer ?
#
loop_
_entity_poly.entity_id
_entity_poly.type
_entity_poly.pdbx_seq_one_letter_code
_entity_poly.pdbx_strand_id
1 'polypeptide(L)' 'NVPFLFLYFFSVLFSIFMETEANYERLRIGGLVFAGLLIIGSVFLLVCNINFCNRLKTKIQEYSSGLHQLVD' A
#
# COMPACT_ATOMS: atom_id res chain seq x y z
N ASN A 1 -10.46 4.95 4.94
CA ASN A 1 -11.26 3.71 5.03
C ASN A 1 -10.50 2.47 4.56
N VAL A 2 -9.81 2.53 3.43
CA VAL A 2 -8.98 1.42 2.87
C VAL A 2 -8.01 0.74 3.87
N PRO A 3 -7.25 1.47 4.71
CA PRO A 3 -6.30 0.82 5.65
C PRO A 3 -7.01 0.06 6.78
N PHE A 4 -8.20 0.50 7.20
CA PHE A 4 -8.98 -0.18 8.24
C PHE A 4 -9.50 -1.53 7.74
N LEU A 5 -9.94 -1.59 6.48
CA LEU A 5 -10.47 -2.81 5.85
C LEU A 5 -9.36 -3.86 5.66
N PHE A 6 -8.15 -3.41 5.33
CA PHE A 6 -6.96 -4.25 5.20
C PHE A 6 -6.55 -4.89 6.54
N LEU A 7 -6.51 -4.10 7.62
CA LEU A 7 -6.19 -4.61 8.96
C LEU A 7 -7.25 -5.61 9.46
N TYR A 8 -8.53 -5.34 9.19
CA TYR A 8 -9.62 -6.26 9.52
C TYR A 8 -9.48 -7.60 8.78
N PHE A 9 -9.20 -7.56 7.48
CA PHE A 9 -9.01 -8.77 6.66
C PHE A 9 -7.81 -9.60 7.15
N PHE A 10 -6.71 -8.94 7.54
CA PHE A 10 -5.54 -9.58 8.13
C PHE A 10 -5.89 -10.27 9.47
N SER A 11 -6.64 -9.58 10.33
CA SER A 11 -7.05 -10.12 11.63
C SER A 11 -7.95 -11.36 11.50
N VAL A 12 -8.87 -11.36 10.53
CA VAL A 12 -9.77 -12.50 10.27
C VAL A 12 -9.00 -13.69 9.72
N LEU A 13 -8.09 -13.46 8.77
CA LEU A 13 -7.21 -14.52 8.24
C LEU A 13 -6.32 -15.10 9.34
N PHE A 14 -5.75 -14.27 10.20
CA PHE A 14 -4.93 -14.73 11.32
C PHE A 14 -5.73 -15.61 12.28
N SER A 15 -6.97 -15.25 12.58
CA SER A 15 -7.87 -16.04 13.43
C SER A 15 -8.23 -17.39 12.81
N ILE A 16 -8.53 -17.43 11.50
CA ILE A 16 -8.79 -18.67 10.75
C ILE A 16 -7.54 -19.57 10.71
N PHE A 17 -6.36 -18.98 10.53
CA PHE A 17 -5.11 -19.71 10.55
C PHE A 17 -4.85 -20.32 11.94
N MET A 18 -5.14 -19.58 13.02
CA MET A 18 -5.00 -20.10 14.38
C MET A 18 -5.96 -21.26 14.66
N GLU A 19 -7.19 -21.19 14.16
CA GLU A 19 -8.19 -22.26 14.33
C GLU A 19 -7.86 -23.53 13.51
N THR A 20 -7.03 -23.43 12.47
CA THR A 20 -6.65 -24.57 11.60
C THR A 20 -5.36 -25.28 12.06
N GLU A 21 -5.12 -25.30 13.37
CA GLU A 21 -3.92 -25.78 14.07
C GLU A 21 -3.60 -27.29 13.95
N ALA A 22 -4.26 -28.03 13.06
CA ALA A 22 -3.98 -29.46 12.83
C ALA A 22 -2.86 -29.72 11.80
N ASN A 23 -2.35 -28.72 11.07
CA ASN A 23 -1.31 -28.91 10.04
C ASN A 23 -0.30 -27.75 9.95
N TYR A 24 0.63 -27.69 10.92
CA TYR A 24 1.56 -26.58 11.15
C TYR A 24 2.51 -26.22 9.99
N GLU A 25 2.93 -27.19 9.16
CA GLU A 25 3.88 -26.90 8.07
C GLU A 25 3.23 -26.09 6.94
N ARG A 26 2.02 -26.46 6.55
CA ARG A 26 1.27 -25.76 5.48
C ARG A 26 0.78 -24.40 5.94
N LEU A 27 0.53 -24.25 7.24
CA LEU A 27 0.11 -23.01 7.85
C LEU A 27 1.22 -21.94 7.78
N ARG A 28 2.46 -22.31 8.09
CA ARG A 28 3.60 -21.38 8.00
C ARG A 28 3.91 -20.97 6.56
N ILE A 29 3.85 -21.90 5.61
CA ILE A 29 4.15 -21.58 4.20
C ILE A 29 3.12 -20.61 3.62
N GLY A 30 1.83 -20.77 3.95
CA GLY A 30 0.77 -19.86 3.54
C GLY A 30 0.94 -18.46 4.14
N GLY A 31 1.29 -18.39 5.43
CA GLY A 31 1.57 -17.12 6.11
C GLY A 31 2.78 -16.38 5.53
N LEU A 32 3.86 -17.08 5.21
CA LEU A 32 5.09 -16.48 4.66
C LEU A 32 4.86 -15.91 3.25
N VAL A 33 4.16 -16.65 2.38
CA VAL A 33 3.82 -16.19 1.02
C VAL A 33 2.88 -14.97 1.08
N PHE A 34 1.90 -15.00 1.98
CA PHE A 34 0.96 -13.89 2.16
C PHE A 34 1.64 -12.63 2.70
N ALA A 35 2.53 -12.77 3.69
CA ALA A 35 3.34 -11.66 4.20
C ALA A 35 4.19 -11.01 3.09
N GLY A 36 4.79 -11.82 2.21
CA GLY A 36 5.54 -11.34 1.06
C GLY A 36 4.69 -10.49 0.11
N LEU A 37 3.50 -10.98 -0.24
CA LEU A 37 2.56 -10.24 -1.11
C LEU A 37 2.08 -8.94 -0.48
N LEU A 38 1.87 -8.91 0.84
CA LEU A 38 1.48 -7.71 1.58
C LEU A 38 2.58 -6.64 1.55
N ILE A 39 3.85 -7.03 1.78
CA ILE A 39 4.97 -6.10 1.73
C ILE A 39 5.12 -5.56 0.30
N ILE A 40 5.10 -6.42 -0.71
CA ILE A 40 5.18 -6.00 -2.11
C ILE A 40 4.04 -5.04 -2.48
N GLY A 41 2.80 -5.38 -2.09
CA GLY A 41 1.62 -4.53 -2.33
C GLY A 41 1.72 -3.17 -1.63
N SER A 42 2.24 -3.13 -0.40
CA SER A 42 2.45 -1.89 0.35
C SER A 42 3.51 -1.00 -0.28
N VAL A 43 4.64 -1.57 -0.71
CA VAL A 43 5.72 -0.85 -1.40
C VAL A 43 5.25 -0.36 -2.75
N PHE A 44 4.49 -1.16 -3.49
CA PHE A 44 3.91 -0.77 -4.77
C PHE A 44 2.95 0.41 -4.62
N LEU A 45 2.07 0.37 -3.63
CA LEU A 45 1.17 1.49 -3.32
C LEU A 45 1.96 2.75 -2.91
N LEU A 46 2.99 2.60 -2.08
CA LEU A 46 3.82 3.72 -1.65
C LEU A 46 4.53 4.37 -2.85
N VAL A 47 5.16 3.57 -3.71
CA VAL A 47 5.86 4.05 -4.91
C VAL A 47 4.88 4.66 -5.92
N CYS A 48 3.73 4.04 -6.15
CA CYS A 48 2.68 4.61 -7.01
C CYS A 48 2.19 5.96 -6.48
N ASN A 49 1.99 6.09 -5.17
CA ASN A 49 1.53 7.33 -4.55
C ASN A 49 2.62 8.42 -4.60
N ILE A 50 3.89 8.07 -4.37
CA ILE A 50 5.03 8.99 -4.51
C ILE A 50 5.17 9.47 -5.97
N ASN A 51 5.06 8.56 -6.94
CA ASN A 51 5.17 8.92 -8.36
C ASN A 51 4.01 9.85 -8.79
N PHE A 52 2.80 9.61 -8.27
CA PHE A 52 1.65 10.48 -8.47
C PHE A 52 1.86 11.86 -7.84
N CYS A 53 2.33 11.93 -6.59
CA CYS A 53 2.68 13.19 -5.93
C CYS A 53 3.78 13.96 -6.66
N ASN A 54 4.81 13.28 -7.18
CA ASN A 54 5.85 13.93 -7.98
C ASN A 54 5.31 14.52 -9.27
N ARG A 55 4.38 13.83 -9.96
CA ARG A 55 3.72 14.34 -11.18
C ARG A 55 2.87 15.57 -10.91
N LEU A 56 2.16 15.59 -9.77
CA LEU A 56 1.40 16.77 -9.36
C LEU A 56 2.32 17.94 -8.98
N LYS A 57 3.42 17.66 -8.29
CA LYS A 57 4.38 18.69 -7.88
C LYS A 57 5.01 19.41 -9.07
N THR A 58 5.38 18.66 -10.13
CA THR A 58 5.88 19.28 -11.37
C THR A 58 4.83 20.13 -12.07
N LYS A 59 3.57 19.68 -12.11
CA LYS A 59 2.47 20.42 -12.75
C LYS A 59 2.14 21.73 -12.03
N ILE A 60 2.13 21.73 -10.69
CA ILE A 60 1.88 22.91 -9.87
C ILE A 60 3.02 23.93 -10.03
N GLN A 61 4.27 23.44 -10.10
CA GLN A 61 5.44 24.29 -10.24
C GLN A 61 5.46 25.00 -11.60
N GLU A 62 5.05 24.32 -12.68
CA GLU A 62 4.87 24.90 -14.01
C GLU A 62 3.79 25.99 -14.02
N TYR A 63 2.69 25.79 -13.28
CA TYR A 63 1.63 26.80 -13.12
C TYR A 63 2.10 28.02 -12.31
N SER A 64 2.90 27.79 -11.26
CA SER A 64 3.42 28.87 -10.39
C SER A 64 4.43 29.76 -11.11
N SER A 65 5.23 29.22 -12.03
CA SER A 65 6.15 29.99 -12.87
C SER A 65 5.42 30.79 -13.94
N GLY A 66 4.36 30.23 -14.54
CA GLY A 66 3.52 30.96 -15.51
C GLY A 66 2.70 32.09 -14.90
N LEU A 67 2.27 31.96 -13.64
CA LEU A 67 1.55 33.01 -12.92
C LEU A 67 2.45 34.21 -12.58
N HIS A 68 3.73 33.97 -12.25
CA HIS A 68 4.68 35.03 -11.96
C HIS A 68 4.94 35.92 -13.20
N GLN A 69 4.90 35.34 -14.41
CA GLN A 69 5.09 36.06 -15.66
C GLN A 69 3.85 36.83 -16.16
N LEU A 70 2.69 36.66 -15.51
CA LEU A 70 1.43 37.35 -15.82
C LEU A 70 1.14 38.52 -14.87
N VAL A 71 1.94 38.66 -13.80
CA VAL A 71 1.85 39.72 -12.79
C VAL A 71 2.86 40.86 -13.09
N ASP A 72 3.80 40.63 -14.01
CA ASP A 72 4.72 41.62 -14.59
C ASP A 72 4.15 42.19 -15.91
#